data_AF-A0A6A2YK73-F1
#
_entry.id   AF-A0A6A2YK73-F1
#
_cell.length_a   1.000
_cell.length_b   1.000
_cell.length_c   1.000
_cell.angle_alpha   90.00
_cell.angle_beta   90.00
_cell.angle_gamma   90.00
#
_symmetry.space_group_name_H-M   'P 1'
#
loop_
_entity.id
_entity.type
_entity.pdbx_description
1 polymer ?
#
loop_
_entity_poly.entity_id
_entity_poly.type
_entity_poly.pdbx_seq_one_letter_code
_entity_poly.pdbx_strand_id
1 'polypeptide(L)'
;MHPSPVLLTLVAVSILLTLTPVIGFRPWPHLKPNTSDLMYGSSKKFEGSSEFIQMRYHMGPVLTANVTIHIICAVTARTKPLPINPKGGLFLLLTSDDAYVQDFCGQVCGFHYFTFPSIVGYTLPYAWVGNSAKLCPDPVAPVEIADLCEGIYGTGGGGSYTGQMLNDRDGATFNMNGIRRRYLVQWVWNHIVSYCTVPNALDQ
;
A
#
# COMPACT_ATOMS: atom_id res chain seq x y z
N MET A 1 16.93 -7.98 -55.73
CA MET A 1 15.62 -7.48 -55.25
C MET A 1 15.90 -6.53 -54.11
N HIS A 2 15.70 -5.22 -54.32
CA HIS A 2 15.88 -4.23 -53.25
C HIS A 2 14.63 -4.23 -52.36
N PRO A 3 14.77 -4.25 -51.03
CA PRO A 3 13.62 -4.16 -50.15
C PRO A 3 12.88 -2.83 -50.41
N SER A 4 11.55 -2.91 -50.44
CA SER A 4 10.69 -1.74 -50.64
C SER A 4 10.99 -0.69 -49.56
N PRO A 5 11.06 0.61 -49.91
CA PRO A 5 11.33 1.68 -48.95
C PRO A 5 10.33 1.69 -47.78
N VAL A 6 9.11 1.21 -48.01
CA VAL A 6 8.07 1.07 -46.97
C VAL A 6 8.45 0.05 -45.89
N LEU A 7 9.09 -1.06 -46.29
CA LEU A 7 9.53 -2.10 -45.36
C LEU A 7 10.68 -1.58 -44.48
N LEU A 8 11.61 -0.84 -45.07
CA LEU A 8 12.70 -0.17 -44.34
C LEU A 8 12.18 0.84 -43.32
N THR A 9 11.16 1.63 -43.69
CA THR A 9 10.55 2.60 -42.75
C THR A 9 9.81 1.91 -41.61
N LEU A 10 9.09 0.82 -41.87
CA LEU A 10 8.37 0.09 -40.82
C LEU A 10 9.32 -0.58 -39.83
N VAL A 11 10.41 -1.17 -40.33
CA VAL A 11 11.46 -1.77 -39.48
C VAL A 11 12.16 -0.69 -38.64
N ALA A 12 12.46 0.47 -39.22
CA ALA A 12 13.07 1.57 -38.47
C ALA A 12 12.13 2.11 -37.36
N VAL A 13 10.84 2.27 -37.64
CA VAL A 13 9.85 2.75 -36.65
C VAL A 13 9.63 1.72 -35.53
N SER A 14 9.54 0.44 -35.86
CA SER A 14 9.38 -0.61 -34.84
C SER A 14 10.62 -0.75 -33.96
N ILE A 15 11.83 -0.66 -34.54
CA ILE A 15 13.07 -0.60 -33.76
C ILE A 15 13.07 0.63 -32.83
N LEU A 16 12.68 1.80 -33.32
CA LEU A 16 12.62 3.04 -32.53
C LEU A 16 11.62 2.93 -31.36
N LEU A 17 10.47 2.30 -31.57
CA LEU A 17 9.45 2.06 -30.54
C LEU A 17 9.90 1.04 -29.48
N THR A 18 10.78 0.09 -29.84
CA THR A 18 11.33 -0.90 -28.90
C THR A 18 12.58 -0.42 -28.16
N LEU A 19 13.27 0.61 -28.67
CA LEU A 19 14.50 1.15 -28.09
C LEU A 19 14.26 2.26 -27.07
N THR A 20 13.07 2.87 -27.05
CA THR A 20 12.72 3.80 -25.97
C THR A 20 12.36 2.99 -24.73
N PRO A 21 13.17 3.00 -23.66
CA PRO A 21 12.75 2.40 -22.41
C PRO A 21 11.45 3.09 -21.99
N VAL A 22 10.42 2.30 -21.69
CA VAL A 22 9.26 2.80 -20.95
C VAL A 22 9.77 3.09 -19.54
N ILE A 23 10.31 4.29 -19.34
CA ILE A 23 10.68 4.75 -18.01
C ILE A 23 9.36 5.08 -17.33
N GLY A 24 8.87 4.15 -16.50
CA GLY A 24 7.78 4.42 -15.58
C GLY A 24 8.20 5.61 -14.70
N PHE A 25 7.58 6.76 -14.93
CA PHE A 25 7.87 7.97 -14.17
C PHE A 25 7.35 7.76 -12.74
N ARG A 26 8.22 7.36 -11.82
CA ARG A 26 7.89 7.30 -10.39
C ARG A 26 8.22 8.68 -9.76
N PRO A 27 7.23 9.41 -9.21
CA PRO A 27 7.40 10.79 -8.76
C PRO A 27 8.01 10.83 -7.34
N TRP A 28 9.11 10.10 -7.11
CA TRP A 28 9.83 10.20 -5.86
C TRP A 28 10.83 11.35 -5.99
N PRO A 29 10.61 12.51 -5.34
CA PRO A 29 11.65 13.52 -5.25
C PRO A 29 12.86 12.88 -4.58
N HIS A 30 14.07 13.17 -5.07
CA HIS A 30 15.32 12.77 -4.45
C HIS A 30 15.40 13.38 -3.03
N LEU A 31 14.79 12.73 -2.05
CA LEU A 31 14.97 13.05 -0.64
C LEU A 31 16.44 12.75 -0.33
N LYS A 32 17.18 13.78 0.10
CA LYS A 32 18.47 13.58 0.75
C LYS A 32 18.15 13.11 2.17
N PRO A 33 18.35 11.81 2.52
CA PRO A 33 18.05 11.35 3.86
C PRO A 33 19.00 12.06 4.83
N ASN A 34 18.43 12.79 5.79
CA ASN A 34 19.21 13.34 6.89
C ASN A 34 19.57 12.18 7.82
N THR A 35 20.86 11.97 8.08
CA THR A 35 21.37 10.82 8.86
C THR A 35 20.83 10.76 10.29
N SER A 36 20.28 11.86 10.81
CA SER A 36 19.55 11.90 12.08
C SER A 36 18.19 11.17 12.06
N ASP A 37 17.53 11.05 10.91
CA ASP A 37 16.23 10.37 10.78
C ASP A 37 16.36 8.84 10.73
N LEU A 38 17.55 8.33 10.37
CA LEU A 38 17.89 6.90 10.33
C LEU A 38 18.26 6.33 11.71
N MET A 39 18.32 7.16 12.74
CA MET A 39 18.75 6.79 14.11
C MET A 39 17.59 6.59 15.08
N TYR A 40 16.38 6.23 14.60
CA TYR A 40 15.32 5.73 15.49
C TYR A 40 15.48 4.22 15.70
N GLY A 41 16.49 3.87 16.50
CA GLY A 41 16.72 2.50 16.94
C GLY A 41 15.66 1.98 17.91
N SER A 42 15.72 0.67 18.17
CA SER A 42 14.82 -0.10 19.05
C SER A 42 14.64 0.45 20.48
N SER A 43 15.43 1.44 20.90
CA SER A 43 15.38 2.06 22.24
C SER A 43 14.14 2.94 22.46
N LYS A 44 13.47 3.39 21.39
CA LYS A 44 12.26 4.23 21.48
C LYS A 44 10.96 3.43 21.34
N LYS A 45 11.03 2.09 21.40
CA LYS A 45 9.88 1.15 21.41
C LYS A 45 8.82 1.51 22.46
N PHE A 46 9.21 2.22 23.52
CA PHE A 46 8.36 2.61 24.64
C PHE A 46 8.59 4.04 25.15
N GLU A 47 9.32 4.89 24.43
CA GLU A 47 9.35 6.30 24.83
C GLU A 47 8.05 6.97 24.40
N GLY A 48 7.03 6.84 25.26
CA GLY A 48 5.78 7.58 25.11
C GLY A 48 4.64 7.15 26.02
N SER A 49 4.04 8.19 26.63
CA SER A 49 2.82 8.24 27.45
C SER A 49 2.95 7.81 28.92
N SER A 50 3.18 8.79 29.78
CA SER A 50 2.88 8.71 31.21
C SER A 50 1.59 9.50 31.51
N GLU A 51 1.09 9.43 32.74
CA GLU A 51 -0.03 10.27 33.20
C GLU A 51 0.24 11.79 33.09
N PHE A 52 1.50 12.19 32.86
CA PHE A 52 1.94 13.59 32.76
C PHE A 52 2.40 14.02 31.37
N ILE A 53 2.63 13.08 30.43
CA ILE A 53 3.13 13.39 29.09
C ILE A 53 2.21 12.74 28.05
N GLN A 54 1.33 13.55 27.48
CA GLN A 54 0.39 13.11 26.46
C GLN A 54 1.05 13.18 25.08
N MET A 55 1.41 12.02 24.53
CA MET A 55 2.04 11.92 23.22
C MET A 55 1.00 12.08 22.10
N ARG A 56 1.44 12.61 20.95
CA ARG A 56 0.64 12.66 19.71
C ARG A 56 0.18 11.28 19.24
N TYR A 57 1.00 10.24 19.51
CA TYR A 57 0.71 8.84 19.22
C TYR A 57 0.64 8.03 20.52
N HIS A 58 -0.51 7.42 20.78
CA HIS A 58 -0.78 6.64 22.01
C HIS A 58 0.08 5.38 22.15
N MET A 59 0.61 4.84 21.03
CA MET A 59 1.57 3.71 21.02
C MET A 59 3.00 4.16 20.66
N GLY A 60 3.26 5.48 20.67
CA GLY A 60 4.52 6.04 20.16
C GLY A 60 4.61 6.04 18.62
N PRO A 61 5.69 6.62 18.07
CA PRO A 61 5.87 6.78 16.61
C PRO A 61 6.48 5.56 15.92
N VAL A 62 6.86 4.51 16.66
CA VAL A 62 7.57 3.32 16.12
C VAL A 62 6.66 2.10 16.19
N LEU A 63 6.34 1.53 15.03
CA LEU A 63 5.57 0.30 14.91
C LEU A 63 6.51 -0.90 14.76
N THR A 64 6.25 -1.94 15.55
CA THR A 64 7.03 -3.18 15.59
C THR A 64 6.11 -4.37 15.40
N ALA A 65 6.68 -5.55 15.12
CA ALA A 65 5.92 -6.81 14.97
C ALA A 65 5.00 -7.14 16.15
N ASN A 66 5.30 -6.64 17.36
CA ASN A 66 4.56 -6.94 18.59
C ASN A 66 3.57 -5.83 18.98
N VAL A 67 3.25 -4.91 18.08
CA VAL A 67 2.23 -3.89 18.35
C VAL A 67 0.83 -4.48 18.14
N THR A 68 0.02 -4.49 19.20
CA THR A 68 -1.41 -4.77 19.08
C THR A 68 -2.10 -3.50 18.58
N ILE A 69 -2.50 -3.49 17.31
CA ILE A 69 -3.19 -2.33 16.77
C ILE A 69 -4.69 -2.39 17.10
N HIS A 70 -5.29 -1.24 17.38
CA HIS A 70 -6.69 -1.04 17.79
C HIS A 70 -7.76 -1.39 16.74
N ILE A 71 -7.48 -2.32 15.82
CA ILE A 71 -8.48 -2.84 14.87
C ILE A 71 -9.73 -3.33 15.62
N ILE A 72 -9.55 -3.93 16.81
CA ILE A 72 -10.62 -4.38 17.70
C ILE A 72 -11.57 -3.23 18.03
N CYS A 73 -11.06 -2.07 18.45
CA CYS A 73 -11.90 -0.91 18.78
C CYS A 73 -12.66 -0.39 17.55
N ALA A 74 -12.06 -0.44 16.35
CA ALA A 74 -12.69 0.04 15.13
C ALA A 74 -13.82 -0.90 14.63
N VAL A 75 -13.63 -2.22 14.76
CA VAL A 75 -14.65 -3.21 14.35
C VAL A 75 -15.73 -3.42 15.41
N THR A 76 -15.43 -3.19 16.70
CA THR A 76 -16.41 -3.28 17.81
C THR A 76 -17.03 -1.93 18.20
N ALA A 77 -16.74 -0.85 17.44
CA ALA A 77 -17.22 0.49 17.75
C ALA A 77 -18.76 0.53 17.79
N ARG A 78 -19.31 1.14 18.85
CA ARG A 78 -20.78 1.31 18.99
C ARG A 78 -21.39 2.22 17.92
N THR A 79 -20.59 3.11 17.35
CA THR A 79 -21.02 4.05 16.32
C THR A 79 -20.21 3.83 15.06
N LYS A 80 -20.89 3.51 13.95
CA LYS A 80 -20.29 3.27 12.62
C LYS A 80 -19.08 2.31 12.66
N PRO A 81 -19.25 1.05 13.12
CA PRO A 81 -18.18 0.06 13.06
C PRO A 81 -17.71 -0.16 11.63
N LEU A 82 -16.44 -0.52 11.46
CA LEU A 82 -15.94 -0.93 10.16
C LEU A 82 -16.67 -2.19 9.66
N PRO A 83 -16.97 -2.28 8.35
CA PRO A 83 -17.61 -3.47 7.79
C PRO A 83 -16.71 -4.69 7.91
N ILE A 84 -17.29 -5.84 8.23
CA ILE A 84 -16.58 -7.09 8.48
C ILE A 84 -16.88 -8.08 7.35
N ASN A 85 -15.83 -8.66 6.76
CA ASN A 85 -15.95 -9.77 5.80
C ASN A 85 -14.95 -10.89 6.17
N PRO A 86 -15.35 -11.88 6.98
CA PRO A 86 -14.44 -12.94 7.44
C PRO A 86 -14.01 -13.92 6.34
N LYS A 87 -14.70 -13.94 5.18
CA LYS A 87 -14.46 -14.90 4.10
C LYS A 87 -13.51 -14.38 3.02
N GLY A 88 -13.15 -13.09 3.05
CA GLY A 88 -12.28 -12.49 2.04
C GLY A 88 -11.92 -11.03 2.28
N GLY A 89 -12.20 -10.48 3.47
CA GLY A 89 -11.82 -9.13 3.85
C GLY A 89 -10.47 -9.08 4.58
N LEU A 90 -9.72 -8.03 4.32
CA LEU A 90 -8.48 -7.66 5.01
C LEU A 90 -8.59 -6.21 5.46
N PHE A 91 -8.06 -5.90 6.64
CA PHE A 91 -7.88 -4.50 7.06
C PHE A 91 -6.45 -4.04 6.82
N LEU A 92 -6.28 -2.98 6.03
CA LEU A 92 -5.00 -2.29 5.90
C LEU A 92 -4.98 -1.07 6.81
N LEU A 93 -3.98 -0.98 7.68
CA LEU A 93 -3.79 0.14 8.57
C LEU A 93 -2.76 1.09 7.97
N LEU A 94 -3.26 2.21 7.47
CA LEU A 94 -2.47 3.28 6.91
C LEU A 94 -2.02 4.22 8.03
N THR A 95 -0.72 4.22 8.26
CA THR A 95 -0.06 4.98 9.32
C THR A 95 0.19 6.42 8.87
N SER A 96 0.56 7.30 9.80
CA SER A 96 0.98 8.66 9.44
C SER A 96 2.32 8.62 8.69
N ASP A 97 2.60 9.68 7.94
CA ASP A 97 3.82 9.81 7.12
C ASP A 97 5.11 9.83 7.94
N ASP A 98 5.01 10.24 9.20
CA ASP A 98 6.08 10.29 10.21
C ASP A 98 6.18 9.02 11.07
N ALA A 99 5.29 8.04 10.91
CA ALA A 99 5.36 6.77 11.62
C ALA A 99 6.50 5.90 11.06
N TYR A 100 7.36 5.41 11.95
CA TYR A 100 8.46 4.53 11.62
C TYR A 100 8.02 3.07 11.75
N VAL A 101 8.33 2.24 10.76
CA VAL A 101 8.13 0.78 10.84
C VAL A 101 9.49 0.12 10.98
N GLN A 102 9.64 -0.67 12.05
CA GLN A 102 10.90 -1.34 12.35
C GLN A 102 11.34 -2.24 11.20
N ASP A 103 12.60 -2.12 10.81
CA ASP A 103 13.27 -2.92 9.77
C ASP A 103 12.61 -2.83 8.37
N PHE A 104 11.75 -1.83 8.16
CA PHE A 104 11.07 -1.60 6.91
C PHE A 104 12.05 -1.22 5.79
N CYS A 105 11.92 -1.85 4.62
CA CYS A 105 12.81 -1.74 3.47
C CYS A 105 14.25 -2.26 3.67
N GLY A 106 14.61 -2.69 4.89
CA GLY A 106 15.85 -3.41 5.13
C GLY A 106 15.64 -4.92 5.17
N GLN A 107 14.65 -5.38 5.94
CA GLN A 107 14.38 -6.81 6.18
C GLN A 107 12.90 -7.16 6.10
N VAL A 108 12.00 -6.19 6.22
CA VAL A 108 10.55 -6.41 6.11
C VAL A 108 9.88 -5.40 5.20
N CYS A 109 8.77 -5.81 4.57
CA CYS A 109 7.92 -4.95 3.74
C CYS A 109 6.68 -4.44 4.52
N GLY A 110 6.58 -4.77 5.80
CA GLY A 110 5.44 -4.49 6.66
C GLY A 110 5.20 -5.65 7.62
N PHE A 111 4.09 -5.59 8.34
CA PHE A 111 3.68 -6.65 9.26
C PHE A 111 2.20 -6.94 9.09
N HIS A 112 1.79 -8.17 9.40
CA HIS A 112 0.40 -8.58 9.42
C HIS A 112 0.10 -9.44 10.64
N TYR A 113 -1.14 -9.40 11.08
CA TYR A 113 -1.65 -10.21 12.18
C TYR A 113 -3.16 -10.46 11.99
N PHE A 114 -3.82 -11.03 12.98
CA PHE A 114 -5.25 -11.30 12.92
C PHE A 114 -5.93 -11.05 14.27
N THR A 115 -7.22 -10.72 14.23
CA THR A 115 -8.04 -10.68 15.44
C THR A 115 -8.37 -12.08 15.93
N PHE A 116 -8.54 -12.25 17.24
CA PHE A 116 -8.95 -13.52 17.82
C PHE A 116 -10.49 -13.64 17.86
N PRO A 117 -11.06 -14.80 17.46
CA PRO A 117 -12.49 -15.06 17.57
C PRO A 117 -13.05 -14.88 18.98
N SER A 118 -12.25 -15.13 20.02
CA SER A 118 -12.62 -14.93 21.41
C SER A 118 -12.86 -13.47 21.81
N ILE A 119 -12.42 -12.50 20.99
CA ILE A 119 -12.52 -11.07 21.28
C ILE A 119 -13.55 -10.40 20.38
N VAL A 120 -13.48 -10.64 19.06
CA VAL A 120 -14.35 -9.95 18.07
C VAL A 120 -15.35 -10.87 17.36
N GLY A 121 -15.38 -12.16 17.71
CA GLY A 121 -16.26 -13.16 17.08
C GLY A 121 -15.72 -13.74 15.76
N TYR A 122 -14.64 -13.19 15.22
CA TYR A 122 -14.08 -13.58 13.91
C TYR A 122 -12.55 -13.50 13.89
N THR A 123 -11.93 -14.30 13.02
CA THR A 123 -10.53 -14.12 12.62
C THR A 123 -10.50 -13.15 11.44
N LEU A 124 -10.09 -11.92 11.69
CA LEU A 124 -9.99 -10.88 10.68
C LEU A 124 -8.53 -10.55 10.47
N PRO A 125 -7.96 -10.84 9.29
CA PRO A 125 -6.59 -10.49 9.01
C PRO A 125 -6.48 -8.96 8.92
N TYR A 126 -5.34 -8.44 9.36
CA TYR A 126 -4.98 -7.04 9.18
C TYR A 126 -3.48 -6.89 8.96
N ALA A 127 -3.09 -5.85 8.23
CA ALA A 127 -1.70 -5.54 7.92
C ALA A 127 -1.41 -4.05 8.05
N TRP A 128 -0.15 -3.71 8.26
CA TRP A 128 0.35 -2.33 8.19
C TRP A 128 1.70 -2.32 7.49
N VAL A 129 1.93 -1.24 6.75
CA VAL A 129 3.10 -1.04 5.89
C VAL A 129 3.72 0.31 6.24
N GLY A 130 5.06 0.40 6.17
CA GLY A 130 5.77 1.64 6.42
C GLY A 130 5.68 2.63 5.27
N ASN A 131 6.10 3.87 5.51
CA ASN A 131 6.15 4.88 4.47
C ASN A 131 7.39 4.67 3.58
N SER A 132 7.20 4.10 2.39
CA SER A 132 8.31 3.80 1.48
C SER A 132 9.03 5.04 0.96
N ALA A 133 8.32 6.16 0.80
CA ALA A 133 8.91 7.41 0.36
C ALA A 133 9.95 7.97 1.35
N LYS A 134 9.83 7.62 2.63
CA LYS A 134 10.68 8.14 3.70
C LYS A 134 11.77 7.17 4.14
N LEU A 135 11.45 5.88 4.14
CA LEU A 135 12.26 4.85 4.81
C LEU A 135 13.04 3.96 3.83
N CYS A 136 12.79 4.05 2.52
CA CYS A 136 13.42 3.20 1.52
C CYS A 136 14.38 4.04 0.66
N PRO A 137 15.69 4.00 0.93
CA PRO A 137 16.68 4.80 0.19
C PRO A 137 16.97 4.24 -1.21
N ASP A 138 16.66 2.96 -1.46
CA ASP A 138 16.88 2.26 -2.72
C ASP A 138 15.56 1.66 -3.23
N PRO A 139 15.10 2.02 -4.44
CA PRO A 139 13.87 1.49 -5.03
C PRO A 139 14.01 0.05 -5.57
N VAL A 140 15.19 -0.59 -5.49
CA VAL A 140 15.39 -1.99 -5.92
C VAL A 140 15.01 -2.97 -4.80
N ALA A 141 13.78 -2.84 -4.31
CA ALA A 141 13.17 -3.90 -3.52
C ALA A 141 12.96 -5.13 -4.43
N PRO A 142 13.15 -6.37 -3.93
CA PRO A 142 12.76 -7.57 -4.68
C PRO A 142 11.27 -7.49 -5.05
N VAL A 143 10.90 -8.14 -6.16
CA VAL A 143 9.50 -8.20 -6.59
C VAL A 143 8.66 -8.89 -5.51
N GLU A 144 7.70 -8.17 -4.95
CA GLU A 144 6.81 -8.63 -3.87
C GLU A 144 5.41 -8.93 -4.38
N ILE A 145 4.55 -9.55 -3.54
CA ILE A 145 3.15 -9.85 -3.88
C ILE A 145 2.36 -8.61 -4.34
N ALA A 146 2.76 -7.40 -3.91
CA ALA A 146 2.14 -6.15 -4.31
C ALA A 146 2.42 -5.82 -5.79
N ASP A 147 3.57 -6.21 -6.33
CA ASP A 147 3.97 -5.89 -7.71
C ASP A 147 3.18 -6.69 -8.75
N LEU A 148 2.53 -7.79 -8.35
CA LEU A 148 1.63 -8.57 -9.22
C LEU A 148 0.46 -7.75 -9.77
N CYS A 149 0.03 -6.74 -9.03
CA CYS A 149 -1.13 -5.92 -9.35
C CYS A 149 -0.75 -4.48 -9.67
N GLU A 150 0.51 -4.24 -10.09
CA GLU A 150 0.97 -2.91 -10.41
C GLU A 150 0.07 -2.25 -11.47
N GLY A 151 -0.38 -1.03 -11.17
CA GLY A 151 -1.27 -0.28 -12.06
C GLY A 151 -2.76 -0.66 -11.99
N ILE A 152 -3.16 -1.67 -11.21
CA ILE A 152 -4.57 -2.09 -11.09
C ILE A 152 -5.18 -1.52 -9.81
N TYR A 153 -6.10 -0.58 -9.97
CA TYR A 153 -6.80 0.10 -8.86
C TYR A 153 -8.33 0.03 -9.00
N GLY A 154 -8.85 -0.59 -10.05
CA GLY A 154 -10.29 -0.71 -10.29
C GLY A 154 -10.59 -1.83 -11.26
N THR A 155 -11.88 -2.16 -11.40
CA THR A 155 -12.38 -3.19 -12.30
C THR A 155 -11.92 -2.95 -13.73
N GLY A 156 -11.43 -4.01 -14.37
CA GLY A 156 -10.86 -3.99 -15.71
C GLY A 156 -9.51 -3.28 -15.82
N GLY A 157 -8.85 -2.95 -14.71
CA GLY A 157 -7.52 -2.33 -14.69
C GLY A 157 -6.42 -3.25 -15.19
N GLY A 158 -5.38 -2.67 -15.78
CA GLY A 158 -4.23 -3.35 -16.38
C GLY A 158 -3.74 -2.66 -17.65
N GLY A 159 -2.50 -2.92 -18.06
CA GLY A 159 -1.96 -2.43 -19.33
C GLY A 159 -2.06 -0.92 -19.51
N SER A 160 -1.68 -0.14 -18.48
CA SER A 160 -1.78 1.33 -18.34
C SER A 160 -3.17 1.91 -18.04
N TYR A 161 -4.24 1.11 -18.07
CA TYR A 161 -5.54 1.54 -17.60
C TYR A 161 -5.69 1.27 -16.09
N THR A 162 -5.93 2.31 -15.31
CA THR A 162 -6.03 2.24 -13.83
C THR A 162 -7.22 1.39 -13.35
N GLY A 163 -8.22 1.19 -14.21
CA GLY A 163 -9.49 0.53 -13.86
C GLY A 163 -10.58 1.55 -13.50
N GLN A 164 -11.80 1.05 -13.33
CA GLN A 164 -12.95 1.88 -12.94
C GLN A 164 -12.80 2.38 -11.49
N MET A 165 -12.82 3.71 -11.30
CA MET A 165 -12.64 4.36 -10.00
C MET A 165 -13.84 5.25 -9.63
N LEU A 166 -13.95 5.58 -8.34
CA LEU A 166 -14.91 6.54 -7.83
C LEU A 166 -14.34 7.96 -7.91
N ASN A 167 -15.20 8.94 -8.17
CA ASN A 167 -14.83 10.36 -8.21
C ASN A 167 -15.19 11.06 -6.90
N ASP A 168 -14.26 11.83 -6.35
CA ASP A 168 -14.49 12.76 -5.26
C ASP A 168 -14.93 14.14 -5.78
N ARG A 169 -15.52 14.94 -4.90
CA ARG A 169 -16.10 16.26 -5.18
C ARG A 169 -15.07 17.28 -5.65
N ASP A 170 -13.82 17.08 -5.27
CA ASP A 170 -12.66 17.90 -5.65
C ASP A 170 -12.00 17.43 -6.96
N GLY A 171 -12.55 16.40 -7.61
CA GLY A 171 -12.03 15.84 -8.86
C GLY A 171 -10.96 14.77 -8.67
N ALA A 172 -10.58 14.44 -7.43
CA ALA A 172 -9.69 13.31 -7.16
C ALA A 172 -10.42 11.97 -7.38
N THR A 173 -9.68 10.95 -7.82
CA THR A 173 -10.20 9.58 -7.95
C THR A 173 -9.76 8.71 -6.79
N PHE A 174 -10.64 7.83 -6.32
CA PHE A 174 -10.38 6.90 -5.22
C PHE A 174 -11.07 5.56 -5.46
N ASN A 175 -10.65 4.52 -4.75
CA ASN A 175 -11.27 3.19 -4.83
C ASN A 175 -11.63 2.59 -3.46
N MET A 176 -11.20 3.24 -2.37
CA MET A 176 -11.46 2.77 -1.02
C MET A 176 -11.93 3.90 -0.11
N ASN A 177 -13.04 3.66 0.60
CA ASN A 177 -13.52 4.53 1.67
C ASN A 177 -12.88 4.09 3.00
N GLY A 178 -12.17 4.99 3.67
CA GLY A 178 -11.78 4.82 5.07
C GLY A 178 -12.74 5.51 6.03
N ILE A 179 -12.40 5.52 7.32
CA ILE A 179 -13.25 6.10 8.39
C ILE A 179 -13.44 7.61 8.21
N ARG A 180 -12.40 8.32 7.76
CA ARG A 180 -12.40 9.81 7.64
C ARG A 180 -11.78 10.31 6.34
N ARG A 181 -11.24 9.42 5.52
CA ARG A 181 -10.44 9.72 4.34
C ARG A 181 -10.78 8.73 3.25
N ARG A 182 -10.50 9.11 2.02
CA ARG A 182 -10.60 8.24 0.86
C ARG A 182 -9.19 7.92 0.39
N TYR A 183 -9.04 6.72 -0.16
CA TYR A 183 -7.74 6.18 -0.50
C TYR A 183 -7.78 5.60 -1.91
N LEU A 184 -6.63 5.72 -2.56
CA LEU A 184 -6.32 5.00 -3.77
C LEU A 184 -5.35 3.88 -3.38
N VAL A 185 -5.85 2.65 -3.34
CA VAL A 185 -5.10 1.47 -2.87
C VAL A 185 -4.95 0.50 -4.04
N GLN A 186 -3.73 0.05 -4.29
CA GLN A 186 -3.49 -0.95 -5.32
C GLN A 186 -4.22 -2.25 -4.99
N TRP A 187 -4.75 -2.92 -6.02
CA TRP A 187 -5.44 -4.18 -5.83
C TRP A 187 -4.47 -5.29 -5.40
N VAL A 188 -4.98 -6.34 -4.76
CA VAL A 188 -4.17 -7.44 -4.23
C VAL A 188 -4.49 -8.71 -4.99
N TRP A 189 -3.46 -9.51 -5.32
CA TRP A 189 -3.64 -10.78 -6.01
C TRP A 189 -4.52 -11.74 -5.21
N ASN A 190 -5.60 -12.22 -5.83
CA ASN A 190 -6.46 -13.24 -5.27
C ASN A 190 -6.29 -14.54 -6.04
N HIS A 191 -5.67 -15.53 -5.39
CA HIS A 191 -5.40 -16.83 -6.01
C HIS A 191 -6.67 -17.64 -6.31
N ILE A 192 -7.80 -17.34 -5.67
CA ILE A 192 -9.06 -18.07 -5.87
C ILE A 192 -9.65 -17.71 -7.23
N VAL A 193 -9.67 -16.41 -7.56
CA VAL A 193 -10.18 -15.92 -8.84
C VAL A 193 -9.08 -15.70 -9.89
N SER A 194 -7.82 -15.96 -9.53
CA SER A 194 -6.64 -15.75 -10.38
C SER A 194 -6.57 -14.34 -11.00
N TYR A 195 -6.97 -13.34 -10.22
CA TYR A 195 -6.99 -11.94 -10.63
C TYR A 195 -6.77 -11.02 -9.43
N CYS A 196 -6.38 -9.78 -9.68
CA CYS A 196 -6.25 -8.76 -8.65
C CYS A 196 -7.64 -8.34 -8.17
N THR A 197 -7.88 -8.25 -6.85
CA THR A 197 -9.19 -7.89 -6.30
C THR A 197 -9.11 -7.11 -4.99
N VAL A 198 -10.12 -6.29 -4.72
CA VAL A 198 -10.34 -5.57 -3.46
C VAL A 198 -11.86 -5.55 -3.17
N PRO A 199 -12.32 -5.35 -1.93
CA PRO A 199 -13.73 -5.08 -1.67
C PRO A 199 -14.22 -3.92 -2.55
N ASN A 200 -15.30 -4.14 -3.31
CA ASN A 200 -15.91 -3.27 -4.35
C ASN A 200 -15.49 -3.50 -5.81
N ALA A 201 -14.77 -4.59 -6.11
CA ALA A 201 -14.63 -5.05 -7.50
C ALA A 201 -16.01 -5.37 -8.11
N LEU A 202 -16.29 -4.83 -9.30
CA LEU A 202 -17.52 -5.05 -10.08
C LEU A 202 -17.42 -6.26 -11.01
N ASP A 203 -16.22 -6.82 -11.15
CA ASP A 203 -15.82 -7.90 -12.05
C ASP A 203 -15.66 -9.26 -11.33
N GLN A 204 -16.35 -9.46 -10.20
CA GLN A 204 -16.35 -10.71 -9.44
C GLN A 204 -17.56 -11.59 -9.72
#